data_AF-A0A812XXH5-F1
#
_entry.id   AF-A0A812XXH5-F1
#
_cell.length_a   1.000
_cell.length_b   1.000
_cell.length_c   1.000
_cell.angle_alpha   90.00
_cell.angle_beta   90.00
_cell.angle_gamma   90.00
#
_symmetry.space_group_name_H-M   'P 1'
#
loop_
_entity.id
_entity.type
_entity.pdbx_description
1 polymer ?
#
loop_
_entity_poly.entity_id
_entity_poly.type
_entity_poly.pdbx_seq_one_letter_code
_entity_poly.pdbx_strand_id
1 'polypeptide(L)'
;MDADNVSLEQFLAGCNPTWSLRDRTSVVRKLGRIGVRDVSELVRLEQSGTLNDMLAAAGERRFNAETLASIRMAGSLEPGGEEDILDEFAQLLSDFVTRTSSPSSSSSPRRRLHVQMSDDLFRRQVNRGLAYIDQAAKEVHLRNEHLSRCLDEVQDDITRIAHRMQVAVPDVHERLRKAFVLEEAVCTVGWQPPAKAAETDRVSRPHQVLQDAVRSQLSSLRHESKADQKAAVKRLLVQWHPDRNLESQETATAIFQFIQQEKEKMLGLGL
;
A
#
# COMPACT_ATOMS: atom_id res chain seq x y z
N MET A 1 -1.70 -34.83 -13.67
CA MET A 1 -2.52 -34.10 -12.69
C MET A 1 -2.32 -32.64 -13.01
N ASP A 2 -3.33 -32.02 -13.61
CA ASP A 2 -3.30 -30.66 -14.14
C ASP A 2 -3.34 -29.68 -12.96
N ALA A 3 -2.16 -29.32 -12.45
CA ALA A 3 -2.05 -28.69 -11.14
C ALA A 3 -2.53 -27.23 -11.10
N ASP A 4 -2.43 -26.46 -12.19
CA ASP A 4 -2.54 -24.99 -12.04
C ASP A 4 -3.46 -24.32 -13.06
N ASN A 5 -4.61 -24.93 -13.38
CA ASN A 5 -5.65 -24.16 -14.07
C ASN A 5 -6.40 -23.29 -13.05
N VAL A 6 -5.81 -22.14 -12.71
CA VAL A 6 -6.45 -21.10 -11.89
C VAL A 6 -7.76 -20.73 -12.56
N SER A 7 -8.87 -20.90 -11.84
CA SER A 7 -10.18 -20.54 -12.39
C SER A 7 -10.24 -19.04 -12.69
N LEU A 8 -10.90 -18.67 -13.78
CA LEU A 8 -11.08 -17.26 -14.17
C LEU A 8 -11.65 -16.42 -13.02
N GLU A 9 -12.51 -17.01 -12.18
CA GLU A 9 -13.09 -16.34 -11.02
C GLU A 9 -12.06 -16.05 -9.91
N GLN A 10 -11.14 -16.98 -9.64
CA GLN A 10 -10.03 -16.77 -8.70
C GLN A 10 -9.06 -15.69 -9.20
N PHE A 11 -8.73 -15.71 -10.49
CA PHE A 11 -7.89 -14.68 -11.09
C PHE A 11 -8.52 -13.28 -10.97
N LEU A 12 -9.81 -13.16 -11.27
CA LEU A 12 -10.54 -11.89 -11.15
C LEU A 12 -10.65 -11.42 -9.69
N ALA A 13 -10.71 -12.34 -8.72
CA ALA A 13 -10.66 -11.98 -7.29
C ALA A 13 -9.31 -11.37 -6.89
N GLY A 14 -8.21 -11.85 -7.47
CA GLY A 14 -6.87 -11.25 -7.29
C GLY A 14 -6.73 -9.88 -7.95
N CYS A 15 -7.37 -9.66 -9.11
CA CYS A 15 -7.33 -8.38 -9.82
C CYS A 15 -8.00 -7.24 -9.04
N ASN A 16 -9.13 -7.51 -8.38
CA ASN A 16 -9.84 -6.52 -7.60
C ASN A 16 -10.49 -7.14 -6.34
N PRO A 17 -9.86 -6.99 -5.16
CA PRO A 17 -10.37 -7.54 -3.90
C PRO A 17 -11.71 -6.94 -3.45
N THR A 18 -12.08 -5.76 -3.96
CA THR A 18 -13.32 -5.07 -3.57
C THR A 18 -14.55 -5.61 -4.28
N TRP A 19 -14.39 -6.38 -5.36
CA TRP A 19 -15.51 -6.97 -6.08
C TRP A 19 -16.25 -7.98 -5.23
N SER A 20 -17.58 -7.87 -5.19
CA SER A 20 -18.42 -8.90 -4.59
C SER A 20 -18.41 -10.16 -5.46
N LEU A 21 -18.85 -11.29 -4.88
CA LEU A 21 -19.03 -12.53 -5.64
C LEU A 21 -19.97 -12.32 -6.85
N ARG A 22 -21.04 -11.55 -6.66
CA ARG A 22 -22.02 -11.24 -7.71
C ARG A 22 -21.40 -10.45 -8.86
N ASP A 23 -20.50 -9.51 -8.56
CA ASP A 23 -19.80 -8.73 -9.58
C ASP A 23 -18.88 -9.64 -10.39
N ARG A 24 -18.10 -10.49 -9.72
CA ARG A 24 -17.24 -11.49 -10.39
C ARG A 24 -18.02 -12.42 -11.30
N THR A 25 -19.13 -13.01 -10.82
CA THR A 25 -19.98 -13.86 -11.67
C THR A 25 -20.53 -13.10 -12.88
N SER A 26 -20.86 -11.81 -12.73
CA SER A 26 -21.35 -10.98 -13.82
C SER A 26 -20.24 -10.69 -14.85
N VAL A 27 -19.01 -10.44 -14.39
CA VAL A 27 -17.82 -10.27 -15.23
C VAL A 27 -17.49 -11.57 -15.98
N VAL A 28 -17.47 -12.72 -15.30
CA VAL A 28 -17.25 -14.04 -15.93
C VAL A 28 -18.29 -14.31 -17.01
N ARG A 29 -19.58 -14.04 -16.74
CA ARG A 29 -20.66 -14.21 -17.73
C ARG A 29 -20.48 -13.31 -18.95
N LYS A 30 -20.06 -12.06 -18.72
CA LYS A 30 -19.78 -11.07 -19.77
C LYS A 30 -18.57 -11.48 -20.63
N LEU A 31 -17.51 -11.97 -20.02
CA LEU A 31 -16.35 -12.54 -20.71
C LEU A 31 -16.75 -13.78 -21.53
N GLY A 32 -17.61 -14.64 -20.99
CA GLY A 32 -18.15 -15.78 -21.73
C GLY A 32 -18.95 -15.39 -22.98
N ARG A 33 -19.63 -14.24 -22.99
CA ARG A 33 -20.37 -13.74 -24.17
C ARG A 33 -19.46 -13.34 -25.34
N ILE A 34 -18.24 -12.88 -25.05
CA ILE A 34 -17.23 -12.58 -26.07
C ILE A 34 -16.33 -13.78 -26.39
N GLY A 35 -16.63 -14.95 -25.84
CA GLY A 35 -15.91 -16.20 -26.10
C GLY A 35 -14.72 -16.47 -25.18
N VAL A 36 -14.43 -15.59 -24.22
CA VAL A 36 -13.28 -15.74 -23.32
C VAL A 36 -13.58 -16.80 -22.25
N ARG A 37 -12.81 -17.89 -22.26
CA ARG A 37 -13.02 -19.04 -21.36
C ARG A 37 -11.96 -19.21 -20.28
N ASP A 38 -10.75 -18.71 -20.53
CA ASP A 38 -9.61 -18.88 -19.63
C ASP A 38 -8.84 -17.57 -19.42
N VAL A 39 -7.95 -17.59 -18.43
CA VAL A 39 -7.15 -16.43 -18.02
C VAL A 39 -6.17 -16.02 -19.13
N SER A 40 -5.55 -16.99 -19.80
CA SER A 40 -4.57 -16.74 -20.87
C SER A 40 -5.19 -15.99 -22.05
N GLU A 41 -6.41 -16.36 -22.45
CA GLU A 41 -7.16 -15.67 -23.49
C GLU A 41 -7.54 -14.24 -23.06
N LEU A 42 -7.97 -14.06 -21.81
CA LEU A 42 -8.28 -12.74 -21.26
C LEU A 42 -7.05 -11.82 -21.32
N VAL A 43 -5.90 -12.29 -20.85
CA VAL A 43 -4.65 -11.54 -20.82
C VAL A 43 -4.18 -11.21 -22.25
N ARG A 44 -4.28 -12.16 -23.19
CA ARG A 44 -3.93 -11.93 -24.60
C ARG A 44 -4.80 -10.86 -25.26
N LEU A 45 -6.10 -10.85 -24.99
CA LEU A 45 -7.03 -9.83 -25.52
C LEU A 45 -6.83 -8.45 -24.89
N GLU A 46 -6.41 -8.41 -23.61
CA GLU A 46 -6.04 -7.18 -22.93
C GLU A 46 -4.76 -6.58 -23.53
N GLN A 47 -3.71 -7.39 -23.68
CA GLN A 47 -2.42 -6.97 -24.23
C GLN A 47 -2.50 -6.48 -25.68
N SER A 48 -3.39 -7.09 -26.48
CA SER A 48 -3.65 -6.63 -27.85
C SER A 48 -4.56 -5.40 -27.94
N GLY A 49 -5.16 -4.98 -26.82
CA GLY A 49 -6.05 -3.82 -26.75
C GLY A 49 -7.45 -4.05 -27.33
N THR A 50 -7.77 -5.25 -27.81
CA THR A 50 -9.04 -5.53 -28.50
C THR A 50 -10.19 -5.91 -27.54
N LEU A 51 -9.90 -6.16 -26.26
CA LEU A 51 -10.88 -6.64 -25.27
C LEU A 51 -12.12 -5.73 -25.18
N ASN A 52 -11.93 -4.41 -25.06
CA ASN A 52 -13.03 -3.46 -24.92
C ASN A 52 -13.86 -3.29 -26.21
N ASP A 53 -13.24 -3.51 -27.37
CA ASP A 53 -13.94 -3.47 -28.65
C ASP A 53 -14.83 -4.70 -28.83
N MET A 54 -14.33 -5.88 -28.44
CA MET A 54 -15.14 -7.11 -28.42
C MET A 54 -16.33 -7.01 -27.46
N LEU A 55 -16.12 -6.42 -26.27
CA LEU A 55 -17.21 -6.16 -25.33
C LEU A 55 -18.25 -5.21 -25.91
N ALA A 56 -17.81 -4.11 -26.55
CA ALA A 56 -18.71 -3.17 -27.18
C ALA A 56 -19.50 -3.81 -28.34
N ALA A 57 -18.86 -4.66 -29.15
CA ALA A 57 -19.51 -5.40 -30.22
C ALA A 57 -20.57 -6.39 -29.70
N ALA A 58 -20.38 -6.94 -28.50
CA ALA A 58 -21.35 -7.79 -27.82
C ALA A 58 -22.46 -7.02 -27.06
N GLY A 59 -22.47 -5.68 -27.12
CA GLY A 59 -23.43 -4.84 -26.40
C GLY A 59 -23.17 -4.73 -24.89
N GLU A 60 -21.98 -5.09 -24.44
CA GLU A 60 -21.57 -5.05 -23.04
C GLU A 60 -20.83 -3.75 -22.71
N ARG A 61 -20.95 -3.29 -21.46
CA ARG A 61 -20.23 -2.08 -21.01
C ARG A 61 -18.72 -2.32 -21.04
N ARG A 62 -17.93 -1.36 -21.51
CA ARG A 62 -16.45 -1.44 -21.47
C ARG A 62 -15.92 -1.54 -20.03
N PHE A 63 -14.78 -2.20 -19.83
CA PHE A 63 -14.04 -2.11 -18.58
C PHE A 63 -13.41 -0.72 -18.43
N ASN A 64 -13.32 -0.23 -17.20
CA ASN A 64 -12.60 1.00 -16.91
C ASN A 64 -11.07 0.77 -17.02
N ALA A 65 -10.32 1.85 -17.18
CA ALA A 65 -8.86 1.77 -17.31
C ALA A 65 -8.19 1.11 -16.10
N GLU A 66 -8.72 1.34 -14.90
CA GLU A 66 -8.23 0.74 -13.65
C GLU A 66 -8.35 -0.79 -13.66
N THR A 67 -9.51 -1.34 -14.06
CA THR A 67 -9.71 -2.78 -14.16
C THR A 67 -8.76 -3.41 -15.18
N LEU A 68 -8.54 -2.75 -16.31
CA LEU A 68 -7.60 -3.23 -17.33
C LEU A 68 -6.17 -3.23 -16.79
N ALA A 69 -5.77 -2.17 -16.07
CA ALA A 69 -4.46 -2.11 -15.41
C ALA A 69 -4.30 -3.25 -14.38
N SER A 70 -5.33 -3.53 -13.57
CA SER A 70 -5.32 -4.65 -12.63
C SER A 70 -5.18 -6.01 -13.34
N ILE A 71 -5.90 -6.23 -14.44
CA ILE A 71 -5.79 -7.47 -15.23
C ILE A 71 -4.37 -7.61 -15.80
N ARG A 72 -3.78 -6.51 -16.28
CA ARG A 72 -2.41 -6.51 -16.83
C ARG A 72 -1.37 -6.82 -15.75
N MET A 73 -1.50 -6.22 -14.58
CA MET A 73 -0.63 -6.47 -13.44
C MET A 73 -0.74 -7.93 -12.98
N ALA A 74 -1.96 -8.42 -12.81
CA ALA A 74 -2.21 -9.80 -12.37
C ALA A 74 -1.80 -10.84 -13.43
N GLY A 75 -1.98 -10.54 -14.71
CA GLY A 75 -1.56 -11.42 -15.81
C GLY A 75 -0.05 -11.39 -16.10
N SER A 76 0.66 -10.37 -15.60
CA SER A 76 2.13 -10.31 -15.64
C SER A 76 2.78 -11.02 -14.47
N LEU A 77 2.05 -11.19 -13.38
CA LEU A 77 2.41 -12.05 -12.26
C LEU A 77 2.04 -13.48 -12.64
N GLU A 78 2.87 -14.11 -13.45
CA GLU A 78 2.87 -15.57 -13.56
C GLU A 78 2.86 -16.13 -12.12
N PRO A 79 1.85 -16.92 -11.70
CA PRO A 79 1.64 -17.31 -10.31
C PRO A 79 2.72 -18.25 -9.71
N GLY A 80 3.87 -18.39 -10.38
CA GLY A 80 5.05 -19.10 -9.87
C GLY A 80 6.37 -18.32 -9.97
N GLY A 81 6.37 -17.05 -10.41
CA GLY A 81 7.60 -16.39 -10.85
C GLY A 81 8.41 -15.58 -9.82
N GLU A 82 7.83 -15.05 -8.74
CA GLU A 82 8.61 -14.15 -7.88
C GLU A 82 9.61 -14.87 -6.95
N GLU A 83 9.32 -16.11 -6.54
CA GLU A 83 10.32 -16.95 -5.85
C GLU A 83 11.30 -17.56 -6.86
N ASP A 84 10.84 -17.97 -8.05
CA ASP A 84 11.70 -18.56 -9.09
C ASP A 84 12.62 -17.52 -9.78
N ILE A 85 12.27 -16.24 -9.89
CA ILE A 85 13.17 -15.22 -10.47
C ILE A 85 14.31 -14.91 -9.50
N LEU A 86 14.03 -14.83 -8.20
CA LEU A 86 15.08 -14.63 -7.20
C LEU A 86 15.95 -15.88 -7.05
N ASP A 87 15.36 -17.08 -7.12
CA ASP A 87 16.11 -18.33 -7.12
C ASP A 87 16.88 -18.54 -8.43
N GLU A 88 16.34 -18.19 -9.60
CA GLU A 88 17.05 -18.25 -10.89
C GLU A 88 18.20 -17.24 -10.93
N PHE A 89 18.00 -16.03 -10.40
CA PHE A 89 19.07 -15.04 -10.28
C PHE A 89 20.12 -15.46 -9.26
N ALA A 90 19.69 -16.07 -8.14
CA ALA A 90 20.60 -16.65 -7.15
C ALA A 90 21.36 -17.87 -7.72
N GLN A 91 20.71 -18.71 -8.53
CA GLN A 91 21.32 -19.82 -9.24
C GLN A 91 22.34 -19.31 -10.26
N LEU A 92 22.01 -18.26 -11.02
CA LEU A 92 22.91 -17.61 -11.98
C LEU A 92 24.12 -16.98 -11.29
N LEU A 93 23.92 -16.31 -10.15
CA LEU A 93 25.01 -15.76 -9.36
C LEU A 93 25.87 -16.87 -8.73
N SER A 94 25.26 -17.95 -8.24
CA SER A 94 25.96 -19.10 -7.68
C SER A 94 26.77 -19.86 -8.74
N ASP A 95 26.21 -20.06 -9.93
CA ASP A 95 26.90 -20.66 -11.08
C ASP A 95 28.04 -19.79 -11.58
N PHE A 96 27.87 -18.47 -11.57
CA PHE A 96 28.92 -17.52 -11.93
C PHE A 96 30.08 -17.60 -10.94
N VAL A 97 29.80 -17.54 -9.64
CA VAL A 97 30.80 -17.59 -8.58
C VAL A 97 31.49 -18.96 -8.52
N THR A 98 30.77 -20.07 -8.68
CA THR A 98 31.36 -21.42 -8.65
C THR A 98 32.22 -21.71 -9.88
N ARG A 99 31.88 -21.17 -11.06
CA ARG A 99 32.72 -21.30 -12.26
C ARG A 99 34.04 -20.53 -12.18
N THR A 100 34.06 -19.37 -11.53
CA THR A 100 35.29 -18.59 -11.37
C THR A 100 36.19 -19.09 -10.24
N SER A 101 35.65 -19.90 -9.32
CA SER A 101 36.31 -20.28 -8.07
C SER A 101 36.95 -21.68 -8.09
N SER A 102 37.10 -22.34 -9.25
CA SER A 102 37.81 -23.63 -9.33
C SER A 102 39.29 -23.43 -9.67
N PRO A 103 40.21 -23.31 -8.69
CA PRO A 103 41.64 -23.33 -8.94
C PRO A 103 42.05 -24.72 -9.43
N SER A 104 42.66 -24.72 -10.60
CA SER A 104 43.26 -25.87 -11.24
C SER A 104 44.39 -26.46 -10.40
N SER A 105 44.19 -27.66 -9.87
CA SER A 105 45.27 -28.53 -9.40
C SER A 105 45.09 -29.94 -9.97
N SER A 106 46.01 -30.28 -10.90
CA SER A 106 46.62 -31.59 -11.22
C SER A 106 45.74 -32.85 -11.20
N SER A 107 45.76 -33.79 -12.15
CA SER A 107 46.61 -34.06 -13.30
C SER A 107 45.95 -35.24 -14.03
N SER A 108 45.40 -35.02 -15.23
CA SER A 108 45.01 -36.12 -16.11
C SER A 108 44.91 -35.66 -17.57
N PRO A 109 45.61 -36.34 -18.51
CA PRO A 109 45.59 -35.99 -19.91
C PRO A 109 44.38 -36.65 -20.59
N ARG A 110 43.18 -36.07 -20.41
CA ARG A 110 42.02 -36.40 -21.24
C ARG A 110 41.52 -35.13 -21.91
N ARG A 111 41.69 -35.11 -23.25
CA ARG A 111 41.21 -34.17 -24.26
C ARG A 111 40.22 -33.11 -23.72
N ARG A 112 40.76 -31.97 -23.29
CA ARG A 112 40.01 -30.72 -23.15
C ARG A 112 39.60 -30.27 -24.55
N LEU A 113 38.35 -30.52 -24.91
CA LEU A 113 37.65 -29.63 -25.84
C LEU A 113 37.43 -28.33 -25.07
N HIS A 114 38.45 -27.47 -25.09
CA HIS A 114 38.37 -26.12 -24.59
C HIS A 114 37.37 -25.40 -25.49
N VAL A 115 36.11 -25.38 -25.09
CA VAL A 115 35.10 -24.51 -25.70
C VAL A 115 35.52 -23.10 -25.31
N GLN A 116 36.43 -22.55 -26.11
CA GLN A 116 36.82 -21.17 -26.05
C GLN A 116 35.58 -20.40 -26.50
N MET A 117 34.73 -20.00 -25.54
CA MET A 117 33.75 -18.95 -25.82
C MET A 117 34.59 -17.79 -26.36
N SER A 118 34.42 -17.49 -27.64
CA SER A 118 35.16 -16.40 -28.27
C SER A 118 34.87 -15.13 -27.47
N ASP A 119 35.91 -14.34 -27.16
CA ASP A 119 35.78 -13.08 -26.42
C ASP A 119 34.67 -12.18 -26.99
N ASP A 120 34.40 -12.31 -28.30
CA ASP A 120 33.31 -11.65 -29.01
C ASP A 120 31.91 -12.02 -28.50
N LEU A 121 31.64 -13.29 -28.16
CA LEU A 121 30.34 -13.72 -27.63
C LEU A 121 30.13 -13.17 -26.22
N PHE A 122 31.17 -13.21 -25.38
CA PHE A 122 31.11 -12.63 -24.03
C PHE A 122 30.87 -11.12 -24.11
N ARG A 123 31.62 -10.39 -24.94
CA ARG A 123 31.41 -8.95 -25.17
C ARG A 123 30.00 -8.63 -25.65
N ARG A 124 29.45 -9.42 -26.58
CA ARG A 124 28.06 -9.25 -27.04
C ARG A 124 27.04 -9.48 -25.93
N GLN A 125 27.25 -10.49 -25.10
CA GLN A 125 26.35 -10.78 -23.98
C GLN A 125 26.40 -9.67 -22.92
N VAL A 126 27.60 -9.20 -22.56
CA VAL A 126 27.78 -8.07 -21.64
C VAL A 126 27.12 -6.80 -22.19
N ASN A 127 27.34 -6.48 -23.47
CA ASN A 127 26.73 -5.30 -24.10
C ASN A 127 25.19 -5.38 -24.12
N ARG A 128 24.61 -6.57 -24.34
CA ARG A 128 23.15 -6.77 -24.23
C ARG A 128 22.66 -6.56 -22.81
N GLY A 129 23.36 -7.11 -21.82
CA GLY A 129 23.04 -6.90 -20.40
C GLY A 129 23.07 -5.41 -20.01
N LEU A 130 24.12 -4.70 -20.42
CA LEU A 130 24.25 -3.26 -20.17
C LEU A 130 23.13 -2.45 -20.86
N ALA A 131 22.76 -2.80 -22.09
CA ALA A 131 21.66 -2.13 -22.81
C ALA A 131 20.30 -2.35 -22.11
N TYR A 132 20.06 -3.55 -21.59
CA TYR A 132 18.85 -3.84 -20.80
C TYR A 132 18.81 -3.02 -19.51
N ILE A 133 19.93 -2.94 -18.78
CA ILE A 133 20.04 -2.13 -17.56
C ILE A 133 19.78 -0.65 -17.85
N ASP A 134 20.34 -0.10 -18.93
CA ASP A 134 20.12 1.29 -19.34
C ASP A 134 18.64 1.56 -19.70
N GLN A 135 17.99 0.61 -20.38
CA GLN A 135 16.56 0.71 -20.69
C GLN A 135 15.69 0.65 -19.43
N ALA A 136 15.98 -0.27 -18.51
CA ALA A 136 15.27 -0.36 -17.24
C ALA A 136 15.45 0.91 -16.40
N ALA A 137 16.67 1.48 -16.36
CA ALA A 137 16.94 2.74 -15.67
C ALA A 137 16.12 3.89 -16.26
N LYS A 138 16.05 4.00 -17.60
CA LYS A 138 15.21 5.00 -18.29
C LYS A 138 13.73 4.86 -17.95
N GLU A 139 13.22 3.63 -17.93
CA GLU A 139 11.82 3.39 -17.55
C GLU A 139 11.54 3.81 -16.11
N VAL A 140 12.44 3.48 -15.17
CA VAL A 140 12.32 3.93 -13.77
C VAL A 140 12.34 5.46 -13.68
N HIS A 141 13.21 6.13 -14.43
CA HIS A 141 13.23 7.60 -14.48
C HIS A 141 11.91 8.18 -15.00
N LEU A 142 11.34 7.62 -16.07
CA LEU A 142 10.05 8.07 -16.61
C LEU A 142 8.90 7.85 -15.60
N ARG A 143 8.88 6.71 -14.90
CA ARG A 143 7.90 6.44 -13.85
C ARG A 143 8.05 7.42 -12.68
N ASN A 144 9.27 7.70 -12.26
CA ASN A 144 9.53 8.68 -11.20
C ASN A 144 9.08 10.09 -11.60
N GLU A 145 9.37 10.51 -12.83
CA GLU A 145 8.91 11.80 -13.36
C GLU A 145 7.37 11.89 -13.39
N HIS A 146 6.70 10.81 -13.78
CA HIS A 146 5.24 10.76 -13.74
C HIS A 146 4.69 10.87 -12.31
N LEU A 147 5.28 10.13 -11.35
CA LEU A 147 4.89 10.21 -9.94
C LEU A 147 5.11 11.62 -9.35
N SER A 148 6.21 12.28 -9.70
CA SER A 148 6.45 13.67 -9.29
C SER A 148 5.35 14.60 -9.76
N ARG A 149 4.91 14.49 -11.03
CA ARG A 149 3.80 15.29 -11.56
C ARG A 149 2.48 15.03 -10.82
N CYS A 150 2.17 13.77 -10.53
CA CYS A 150 0.97 13.43 -9.76
C CYS A 150 1.02 14.00 -8.32
N LEU A 151 2.20 14.00 -7.69
CA LEU A 151 2.38 14.60 -6.37
C LEU A 151 2.19 16.12 -6.39
N ASP A 152 2.69 16.80 -7.43
CA ASP A 152 2.49 18.24 -7.61
C ASP A 152 0.99 18.57 -7.79
N GLU A 153 0.25 17.78 -8.58
CA GLU A 153 -1.20 17.96 -8.76
C GLU A 153 -1.98 17.78 -7.45
N VAL A 154 -1.64 16.78 -6.65
CA VAL A 154 -2.26 16.55 -5.33
C VAL A 154 -1.92 17.69 -4.37
N GLN A 155 -0.68 18.18 -4.40
CA GLN A 155 -0.25 19.30 -3.57
C GLN A 155 -1.02 20.58 -3.93
N ASP A 156 -1.22 20.85 -5.22
CA ASP A 156 -2.05 21.95 -5.71
C ASP A 156 -3.51 21.83 -5.23
N ASP A 157 -4.08 20.63 -5.25
CA ASP A 157 -5.43 20.38 -4.74
C ASP A 157 -5.55 20.63 -3.25
N ILE A 158 -4.57 20.18 -2.46
CA ILE A 158 -4.51 20.46 -1.02
C ILE A 158 -4.49 21.96 -0.78
N THR A 159 -3.65 22.71 -1.51
CA THR A 159 -3.58 24.18 -1.39
C THR A 159 -4.91 24.84 -1.80
N ARG A 160 -5.56 24.37 -2.87
CA ARG A 160 -6.89 24.86 -3.28
C ARG A 160 -7.95 24.62 -2.20
N ILE A 161 -7.99 23.43 -1.60
CA ILE A 161 -8.94 23.07 -0.55
C ILE A 161 -8.67 23.91 0.70
N ALA A 162 -7.41 24.04 1.13
CA ALA A 162 -7.02 24.85 2.27
C ALA A 162 -7.44 26.31 2.11
N HIS A 163 -7.24 26.90 0.92
CA HIS A 163 -7.70 28.24 0.61
C HIS A 163 -9.23 28.35 0.70
N ARG A 164 -9.99 27.40 0.12
CA ARG A 164 -11.46 27.37 0.22
C ARG A 164 -11.94 27.28 1.67
N MET A 165 -11.26 26.48 2.49
CA MET A 165 -11.55 26.39 3.92
C MET A 165 -11.31 27.72 4.63
N GLN A 166 -10.17 28.38 4.41
CA GLN A 166 -9.87 29.68 5.00
C GLN A 166 -10.89 30.76 4.61
N VAL A 167 -11.39 30.75 3.37
CA VAL A 167 -12.43 31.68 2.92
C VAL A 167 -13.80 31.36 3.54
N ALA A 168 -14.11 30.09 3.79
CA ALA A 168 -15.39 29.67 4.37
C ALA A 168 -15.48 29.85 5.89
N VAL A 169 -14.35 29.77 6.61
CA VAL A 169 -14.30 29.87 8.09
C VAL A 169 -14.94 31.17 8.63
N PRO A 170 -14.67 32.37 8.08
CA PRO A 170 -15.32 33.60 8.53
C PRO A 170 -16.84 33.57 8.36
N ASP A 171 -17.35 32.99 7.27
CA ASP A 171 -18.80 32.87 7.05
C ASP A 171 -19.43 31.93 8.08
N VAL A 172 -18.79 30.80 8.38
CA VAL A 172 -19.26 29.88 9.43
C VAL A 172 -19.24 30.56 10.81
N HIS A 173 -18.16 31.26 11.15
CA HIS A 173 -18.08 32.00 12.42
C HIS A 173 -19.14 33.09 12.52
N GLU A 174 -19.39 33.85 11.45
CA GLU A 174 -20.42 34.89 11.44
C GLU A 174 -21.83 34.30 11.54
N ARG A 175 -22.09 33.16 10.88
CA ARG A 175 -23.36 32.42 11.01
C ARG A 175 -23.57 31.90 12.42
N LEU A 176 -22.54 31.35 13.06
CA LEU A 176 -22.59 30.91 14.46
C LEU A 176 -22.78 32.10 15.42
N ARG A 177 -22.10 33.22 15.18
CA ARG A 177 -22.24 34.44 15.99
C ARG A 177 -23.66 34.99 15.92
N LYS A 178 -24.26 35.04 14.72
CA LYS A 178 -25.67 35.44 14.53
C LYS A 178 -26.65 34.46 15.18
N ALA A 179 -26.40 33.16 15.08
CA ALA A 179 -27.23 32.14 15.73
C ALA A 179 -27.19 32.30 17.26
N PHE A 180 -26.01 32.54 17.84
CA PHE A 180 -25.86 32.73 19.29
C PHE A 180 -26.59 33.97 19.80
N VAL A 181 -26.51 35.10 19.09
CA VAL A 181 -27.23 36.33 19.48
C VAL A 181 -28.76 36.15 19.44
N LEU A 182 -29.27 35.33 18.52
CA LEU A 182 -30.70 35.01 18.46
C LEU A 182 -31.14 34.09 19.60
N GLU A 183 -30.27 33.18 20.05
CA GLU A 183 -30.55 32.26 21.16
C GLU A 183 -30.49 32.98 22.53
N GLU A 184 -29.57 33.94 22.68
CA GLU A 184 -29.44 34.75 23.89
C GLU A 184 -30.65 35.68 24.11
N ALA A 185 -31.29 36.15 23.03
CA ALA A 185 -32.51 36.95 23.09
C ALA A 185 -33.74 36.15 23.58
N VAL A 186 -33.70 34.82 23.57
CA VAL A 186 -34.81 33.94 24.00
C VAL A 186 -34.69 33.53 25.47
N CYS A 187 -33.50 33.64 26.09
CA CYS A 187 -33.24 33.12 27.43
C CYS A 187 -33.04 34.19 28.53
N THR A 188 -33.44 35.44 28.31
CA THR A 188 -33.39 36.54 29.31
C THR A 188 -34.39 36.41 30.49
N VAL A 189 -34.76 35.19 30.89
CA VAL A 189 -35.51 34.93 32.13
C VAL A 189 -34.77 33.88 32.97
N GLY A 190 -33.90 34.36 33.86
CA GLY A 190 -33.71 33.73 35.18
C GLY A 190 -32.70 32.60 35.33
N TRP A 191 -31.51 32.68 34.71
CA TRP A 191 -30.41 31.76 35.07
C TRP A 191 -29.41 32.43 36.04
N GLN A 192 -29.37 31.94 37.28
CA GLN A 192 -28.39 32.32 38.30
C GLN A 192 -27.29 31.25 38.39
N PRO A 193 -26.00 31.62 38.25
CA PRO A 193 -24.91 30.66 38.29
C PRO A 193 -24.68 30.13 39.72
N PRO A 194 -24.52 28.81 39.90
CA PRO A 194 -24.21 28.24 41.20
C PRO A 194 -22.79 28.60 41.64
N ALA A 195 -22.67 28.85 42.95
CA ALA A 195 -21.50 29.37 43.61
C ALA A 195 -20.25 28.50 43.45
N LYS A 196 -19.12 29.20 43.30
CA LYS A 196 -17.72 28.75 43.36
C LYS A 196 -17.51 27.76 44.52
N ALA A 197 -17.19 26.51 44.20
CA ALA A 197 -16.57 25.59 45.14
C ALA A 197 -15.58 24.65 44.41
N ALA A 198 -14.32 24.69 44.89
CA ALA A 198 -13.24 23.72 44.66
C ALA A 198 -12.74 23.54 43.22
N GLU A 199 -11.91 24.48 42.76
CA GLU A 199 -11.22 24.44 41.46
C GLU A 199 -9.69 24.39 41.63
N THR A 200 -9.19 23.32 42.25
CA THR A 200 -7.74 23.05 42.33
C THR A 200 -7.34 21.58 42.16
N ASP A 201 -8.26 20.66 41.82
CA ASP A 201 -7.96 19.22 41.67
C ASP A 201 -8.33 18.60 40.29
N ARG A 202 -8.60 19.45 39.28
CA ARG A 202 -9.08 19.00 37.95
C ARG A 202 -7.98 18.78 36.90
N VAL A 203 -6.77 19.24 37.11
CA VAL A 203 -5.70 19.19 36.09
C VAL A 203 -5.10 17.78 35.94
N SER A 204 -5.23 16.92 36.95
CA SER A 204 -4.67 15.55 36.93
C SER A 204 -5.60 14.47 36.36
N ARG A 205 -6.83 14.76 35.94
CA ARG A 205 -7.78 13.75 35.44
C ARG A 205 -7.80 13.46 33.93
N PRO A 206 -7.43 14.37 33.00
CA PRO A 206 -7.61 14.10 31.58
C PRO A 206 -6.65 13.02 31.04
N HIS A 207 -5.43 12.94 31.58
CA HIS A 207 -4.45 11.95 31.12
C HIS A 207 -4.81 10.52 31.53
N GLN A 208 -5.41 10.30 32.70
CA GLN A 208 -5.82 8.97 33.16
C GLN A 208 -6.93 8.39 32.28
N VAL A 209 -7.93 9.18 31.93
CA VAL A 209 -9.04 8.72 31.05
C VAL A 209 -8.51 8.29 29.68
N LEU A 210 -7.54 9.03 29.14
CA LEU A 210 -6.89 8.69 27.88
C LEU A 210 -5.99 7.45 27.99
N GLN A 211 -5.25 7.30 29.10
CA GLN A 211 -4.47 6.10 29.37
C GLN A 211 -5.35 4.86 29.46
N ASP A 212 -6.51 4.96 30.11
CA ASP A 212 -7.47 3.84 30.24
C ASP A 212 -8.06 3.46 28.88
N ALA A 213 -8.38 4.44 28.02
CA ALA A 213 -8.83 4.19 26.66
C ALA A 213 -7.74 3.47 25.82
N VAL A 214 -6.50 3.95 25.88
CA VAL A 214 -5.35 3.33 25.19
C VAL A 214 -5.09 1.92 25.74
N ARG A 215 -5.20 1.73 27.06
CA ARG A 215 -5.06 0.42 27.71
C ARG A 215 -6.13 -0.56 27.25
N SER A 216 -7.38 -0.10 27.10
CA SER A 216 -8.46 -0.91 26.54
C SER A 216 -8.14 -1.35 25.11
N GLN A 217 -7.67 -0.43 24.25
CA GLN A 217 -7.27 -0.75 22.88
C GLN A 217 -6.10 -1.76 22.81
N LEU A 218 -5.06 -1.54 23.61
CA LEU A 218 -3.91 -2.47 23.68
C LEU A 218 -4.32 -3.84 24.21
N SER A 219 -5.30 -3.91 25.13
CA SER A 219 -5.81 -5.18 25.66
C SER A 219 -6.56 -5.98 24.60
N SER A 220 -7.38 -5.32 23.77
CA SER A 220 -8.06 -5.97 22.64
C SER A 220 -7.08 -6.56 21.63
N LEU A 221 -5.93 -5.90 21.42
CA LEU A 221 -4.91 -6.36 20.47
C LEU A 221 -4.13 -7.59 20.93
N ARG A 222 -4.18 -7.97 22.22
CA ARG A 222 -3.40 -9.12 22.74
C ARG A 222 -3.76 -10.45 22.10
N HIS A 223 -4.96 -10.56 21.52
CA HIS A 223 -5.43 -11.78 20.87
C HIS A 223 -5.16 -11.83 19.36
N GLU A 224 -4.65 -10.74 18.78
CA GLU A 224 -4.32 -10.65 17.36
C GLU A 224 -2.96 -11.27 17.03
N SER A 225 -2.63 -11.42 15.74
CA SER A 225 -1.32 -11.90 15.29
C SER A 225 -0.19 -10.94 15.72
N LYS A 226 1.04 -11.45 15.89
CA LYS A 226 2.21 -10.61 16.24
C LYS A 226 2.47 -9.51 15.22
N ALA A 227 2.16 -9.74 13.94
CA ALA A 227 2.32 -8.75 12.89
C ALA A 227 1.30 -7.61 13.06
N ASP A 228 0.04 -7.96 13.32
CA ASP A 228 -1.05 -6.99 13.51
C ASP A 228 -0.88 -6.19 14.81
N GLN A 229 -0.43 -6.85 15.88
CA GLN A 229 -0.05 -6.19 17.13
C GLN A 229 1.02 -5.11 16.89
N LYS A 230 2.11 -5.44 16.19
CA LYS A 230 3.19 -4.50 15.87
C LYS A 230 2.68 -3.33 15.00
N ALA A 231 1.88 -3.62 13.99
CA ALA A 231 1.30 -2.61 13.11
C ALA A 231 0.37 -1.66 13.88
N ALA A 232 -0.49 -2.19 14.75
CA ALA A 232 -1.40 -1.40 15.57
C ALA A 232 -0.66 -0.52 16.59
N VAL A 233 0.34 -1.06 17.29
CA VAL A 233 1.20 -0.27 18.20
C VAL A 233 1.92 0.85 17.45
N LYS A 234 2.43 0.58 16.24
CA LYS A 234 3.08 1.61 15.41
C LYS A 234 2.11 2.75 15.08
N ARG A 235 0.85 2.45 14.75
CA ARG A 235 -0.18 3.46 14.51
C ARG A 235 -0.45 4.31 15.75
N LEU A 236 -0.55 3.69 16.93
CA LEU A 236 -0.77 4.41 18.19
C LEU A 236 0.40 5.34 18.53
N LEU A 237 1.65 4.91 18.34
CA LEU A 237 2.83 5.75 18.56
C LEU A 237 2.87 6.96 17.62
N VAL A 238 2.49 6.77 16.36
CA VAL A 238 2.42 7.87 15.37
C VAL A 238 1.26 8.82 15.68
N GLN A 239 0.14 8.33 16.20
CA GLN A 239 -1.00 9.14 16.60
C GLN A 239 -0.67 10.03 17.81
N TRP A 240 -0.02 9.45 18.83
CA TRP A 240 0.31 10.13 20.08
C TRP A 240 1.72 10.74 20.10
N HIS A 241 2.34 10.97 18.94
CA HIS A 241 3.67 11.58 18.88
C HIS A 241 3.62 13.05 19.37
N PRO A 242 4.56 13.51 20.22
CA PRO A 242 4.53 14.88 20.76
C PRO A 242 4.54 15.96 19.66
N ASP A 243 5.34 15.76 18.60
CA ASP A 243 5.43 16.74 17.49
C ASP A 243 4.13 16.92 16.70
N ARG A 244 3.21 15.94 16.73
CA ARG A 244 1.92 16.02 16.04
C ARG A 244 0.82 16.62 16.91
N ASN A 245 1.06 16.77 18.22
CA ASN A 245 0.07 17.17 19.21
C ASN A 245 0.57 18.39 19.99
N LEU A 246 0.94 19.47 19.28
CA LEU A 246 1.55 20.67 19.87
C LEU A 246 0.67 21.33 20.95
N GLU A 247 -0.66 21.30 20.78
CA GLU A 247 -1.62 21.87 21.72
C GLU A 247 -1.75 21.06 23.03
N SER A 248 -1.36 19.78 22.99
CA SER A 248 -1.47 18.85 24.13
C SER A 248 -0.20 18.04 24.33
N GLN A 249 0.96 18.68 24.13
CA GLN A 249 2.26 18.04 24.06
C GLN A 249 2.60 17.24 25.32
N GLU A 250 2.26 17.75 26.51
CA GLU A 250 2.46 17.05 27.78
C GLU A 250 1.63 15.76 27.86
N THR A 251 0.36 15.83 27.43
CA THR A 251 -0.55 14.67 27.42
C THR A 251 -0.07 13.64 26.40
N ALA A 252 0.27 14.07 25.19
CA ALA A 252 0.78 13.19 24.15
C ALA A 252 2.09 12.50 24.60
N THR A 253 3.00 13.24 25.24
CA THR A 253 4.24 12.67 25.79
C THR A 253 3.96 11.61 26.85
N ALA A 254 3.04 11.87 27.77
CA ALA A 254 2.66 10.90 28.82
C ALA A 254 2.03 9.62 28.24
N ILE A 255 1.13 9.76 27.26
CA ILE A 255 0.52 8.62 26.56
C ILE A 255 1.55 7.86 25.73
N PHE A 256 2.44 8.56 25.03
CA PHE A 256 3.49 7.96 24.22
C PHE A 256 4.44 7.10 25.07
N GLN A 257 4.89 7.62 26.21
CA GLN A 257 5.71 6.87 27.16
C GLN A 257 4.97 5.63 27.70
N PHE A 258 3.68 5.76 28.01
CA PHE A 258 2.84 4.64 28.45
C PHE A 258 2.74 3.55 27.38
N ILE A 259 2.53 3.91 26.10
CA ILE A 259 2.46 2.95 24.98
C ILE A 259 3.80 2.21 24.81
N GLN A 260 4.94 2.89 24.93
CA GLN A 260 6.25 2.25 24.81
C GLN A 260 6.47 1.20 25.93
N GLN A 261 6.10 1.53 27.17
CA GLN A 261 6.17 0.58 28.29
C GLN A 261 5.30 -0.66 28.08
N GLU A 262 4.06 -0.49 27.60
CA GLU A 262 3.17 -1.63 27.33
C GLU A 262 3.62 -2.44 26.09
N LYS A 263 4.19 -1.79 25.08
CA LYS A 263 4.77 -2.46 23.90
C LYS A 263 5.87 -3.45 24.30
N GLU A 264 6.78 -3.05 25.19
CA GLU A 264 7.85 -3.92 25.67
C GLU A 264 7.29 -5.16 26.39
N LYS A 265 6.27 -4.96 27.25
CA LYS A 265 5.57 -6.04 27.95
C LYS A 265 4.82 -6.98 27.00
N MET A 266 4.15 -6.45 25.98
CA MET A 266 3.32 -7.25 25.07
C MET A 266 4.14 -8.04 24.05
N LEU A 267 5.16 -7.40 23.45
CA LEU A 267 5.95 -8.03 22.39
C LEU A 267 7.09 -8.88 22.95
N GLY A 268 7.31 -8.87 24.27
CA GLY A 268 8.40 -9.58 24.92
C GLY A 268 9.77 -9.11 24.43
N LEU A 269 9.89 -7.83 24.06
CA LEU A 269 11.13 -7.22 23.58
C LEU A 269 11.97 -6.60 24.71
N GLY A 270 11.57 -6.80 25.96
CA GLY A 270 12.40 -6.51 27.12
C GLY A 270 13.39 -7.63 27.38
N LEU A 271 14.63 -7.39 26.94
CA LEU A 271 15.91 -8.06 27.29
C LEU A 271 15.91 -9.59 27.45
#